data_AF-A0A7S3RB16-F1
#
_entry.id   AF-A0A7S3RB16-F1
#
_cell.length_a   1.000
_cell.length_b   1.000
_cell.length_c   1.000
_cell.angle_alpha   90.00
_cell.angle_beta   90.00
_cell.angle_gamma   90.00
#
_symmetry.space_group_name_H-M   'P 1'
#
loop_
_entity.id
_entity.type
_entity.pdbx_description
1 polymer ?
#
loop_
_entity_poly.entity_id
_entity_poly.type
_entity_poly.pdbx_seq_one_letter_code
_entity_poly.pdbx_strand_id
1 'polypeptide(L)'
;GRPCPSYMIAAREWMRMVASLSLDRFRERDGTLRTLAPLTFAAADIWAKLEHWCALNLPEVGSTFSGPVAQETWDSFQQEVLGMEDADSMVRTLLPLRLLTAFHDGQHMAYDLLVAVPSGAIQPTESLAAMSEEMDDHVLNRQRSLGLLGGYSAYDTCVSTRLFPLRLMAGWTKVLRQRIPFEENHVVLGASFDLTKHINLDLLSGDVVITGLVFETPVKGHPSSWRDDGQTVPLLSWLGEFAKRLTAGEFGEAELVPLSPETRGITLLPQIGPRSATAVTRGIEVKASAVHAHEQDFVIYSIRIRLLRPHEPGYQSPSQRGFETAQLQSRHWVIKKSGHPPQSVFGEG
;
A
#
# COMPACT_ATOMS: atom_id res chain seq x y z
N GLY A 1 13.54 -6.79 15.68
CA GLY A 1 12.93 -8.11 15.95
C GLY A 1 13.89 -9.25 16.24
N ARG A 2 15.23 -9.08 16.25
CA ARG A 2 16.16 -10.18 16.60
C ARG A 2 16.35 -10.30 18.12
N PRO A 3 16.56 -11.51 18.67
CA PRO A 3 16.93 -11.68 20.08
C PRO A 3 18.19 -10.86 20.37
N CYS A 4 18.12 -9.97 21.36
CA CYS A 4 19.27 -9.19 21.79
C CYS A 4 19.83 -9.80 23.09
N PRO A 5 21.14 -10.09 23.17
CA PRO A 5 21.70 -10.79 24.34
C PRO A 5 21.69 -9.94 25.62
N SER A 6 21.59 -8.62 25.49
CA SER A 6 21.49 -7.71 26.64
C SER A 6 20.94 -6.34 26.23
N TYR A 7 20.42 -5.60 27.21
CA TYR A 7 20.04 -4.20 27.06
C TYR A 7 21.18 -3.33 26.52
N MET A 8 22.41 -3.55 26.98
CA MET A 8 23.58 -2.77 26.55
C MET A 8 23.89 -2.94 25.06
N ILE A 9 23.74 -4.16 24.53
CA ILE A 9 23.90 -4.40 23.09
C ILE A 9 22.78 -3.72 22.32
N ALA A 10 21.52 -3.84 22.78
CA ALA A 10 20.38 -3.18 22.15
C ALA A 10 20.56 -1.65 22.10
N ALA A 11 20.97 -1.04 23.22
CA ALA A 11 21.23 0.38 23.32
C ALA A 11 22.37 0.81 22.38
N ARG A 12 23.43 0.01 22.27
CA ARG A 12 24.56 0.29 21.37
C ARG A 12 24.16 0.20 19.90
N GLU A 13 23.44 -0.84 19.49
CA GLU A 13 22.97 -0.96 18.11
C GLU A 13 21.95 0.13 17.77
N TRP A 14 21.06 0.49 18.71
CA TRP A 14 20.17 1.65 18.55
C TRP A 14 20.95 2.95 18.39
N MET A 15 21.95 3.21 19.23
CA MET A 15 22.81 4.39 19.12
C MET A 15 23.56 4.43 17.78
N ARG A 16 24.03 3.27 17.27
CA ARG A 16 24.66 3.19 15.95
C ARG A 16 23.69 3.51 14.83
N MET A 17 22.48 2.95 14.87
CA MET A 17 21.44 3.25 13.89
C MET A 17 21.04 4.73 13.93
N VAL A 18 20.82 5.31 15.12
CA VAL A 18 20.54 6.74 15.28
C VAL A 18 21.69 7.59 14.74
N ALA A 19 22.93 7.19 14.98
CA ALA A 19 24.11 7.87 14.44
C ALA A 19 24.23 7.74 12.92
N SER A 20 23.92 6.57 12.34
CA SER A 20 23.95 6.37 10.88
C SER A 20 22.84 7.11 10.15
N LEU A 21 21.77 7.48 10.86
CA LEU A 21 20.70 8.31 10.32
C LEU A 21 21.04 9.80 10.33
N SER A 22 22.28 10.22 10.60
CA SER A 22 22.74 11.62 10.62
C SER A 22 21.73 12.58 11.27
N LEU A 23 21.10 12.14 12.37
CA LEU A 23 20.04 12.87 13.04
C LEU A 23 20.57 14.05 13.86
N ASP A 24 21.84 14.44 13.69
CA ASP A 24 22.46 15.54 14.42
C ASP A 24 21.73 16.87 14.21
N ARG A 25 21.14 17.08 13.03
CA ARG A 25 20.27 18.24 12.76
C ARG A 25 18.94 18.22 13.54
N PHE A 26 18.53 17.06 14.06
CA PHE A 26 17.33 16.90 14.88
C PHE A 26 17.62 16.96 16.39
N ARG A 27 18.90 16.93 16.78
CA ARG A 27 19.35 16.88 18.18
C ARG A 27 19.32 18.23 18.89
N GLU A 28 19.32 19.36 18.18
CA GLU A 28 19.59 20.68 18.77
C GLU A 28 18.47 21.32 19.62
N ARG A 29 17.33 20.66 19.82
CA ARG A 29 16.33 21.13 20.81
C ARG A 29 15.91 20.02 21.77
N ASP A 30 16.16 20.27 23.06
CA ASP A 30 15.93 19.39 24.19
C ASP A 30 14.57 18.66 24.12
N GLY A 31 14.60 17.35 23.87
CA GLY A 31 13.42 16.47 23.89
C GLY A 31 13.30 15.48 22.74
N THR A 32 13.92 15.73 21.58
CA THR A 32 13.72 14.93 20.35
C THR A 32 14.21 13.47 20.46
N LEU A 33 15.19 13.18 21.32
CA LEU A 33 15.67 11.79 21.51
C LEU A 33 14.65 10.89 22.22
N ARG A 34 13.79 11.44 23.08
CA ARG A 34 12.73 10.67 23.76
C ARG A 34 11.60 10.26 22.80
N THR A 35 11.40 11.00 21.72
CA THR A 35 10.36 10.72 20.71
C THR A 35 10.85 9.81 19.59
N LEU A 36 12.16 9.70 19.35
CA LEU A 36 12.72 8.88 18.26
C LEU A 36 12.62 7.37 18.49
N ALA A 37 12.85 6.91 19.73
CA ALA A 37 12.83 5.47 20.01
C ALA A 37 11.44 4.84 19.75
N PRO A 38 10.31 5.39 20.26
CA PRO A 38 8.98 4.88 19.92
C PRO A 38 8.69 4.82 18.42
N LEU A 39 9.07 5.86 17.67
CA LEU A 39 8.86 5.92 16.21
C LEU A 39 9.70 4.89 15.46
N THR A 40 10.94 4.68 15.90
CA THR A 40 11.81 3.65 15.35
C THR A 40 11.22 2.26 15.60
N PHE A 41 10.74 2.00 16.82
CA PHE A 41 10.11 0.72 17.14
C PHE A 41 8.83 0.50 16.33
N ALA A 42 8.03 1.54 16.11
CA ALA A 42 6.87 1.47 15.24
C ALA A 42 7.29 1.12 13.80
N ALA A 43 8.25 1.82 13.20
CA ALA A 43 8.75 1.51 11.85
C ALA A 43 9.30 0.07 11.75
N ALA A 44 10.05 -0.38 12.76
CA ALA A 44 10.60 -1.74 12.82
C ALA A 44 9.51 -2.81 12.93
N ASP A 45 8.48 -2.56 13.75
CA ASP A 45 7.35 -3.48 13.95
C ASP A 45 6.49 -3.59 12.68
N ILE A 46 6.27 -2.47 11.98
CA ILE A 46 5.58 -2.44 10.68
C ILE A 46 6.30 -3.35 9.69
N TRP A 47 7.61 -3.14 9.48
CA TRP A 47 8.37 -3.96 8.53
C TRP A 47 8.45 -5.41 8.95
N ALA A 48 8.67 -5.71 10.24
CA ALA A 48 8.70 -7.09 10.72
C ALA A 48 7.39 -7.85 10.43
N LYS A 49 6.23 -7.17 10.56
CA LYS A 49 4.92 -7.75 10.21
C LYS A 49 4.79 -7.99 8.72
N LEU A 50 5.20 -7.03 7.89
CA LEU A 50 5.14 -7.13 6.43
C LEU A 50 6.08 -8.22 5.89
N GLU A 51 7.32 -8.25 6.36
CA GLU A 51 8.32 -9.29 6.03
C GLU A 51 7.81 -10.68 6.41
N HIS A 52 7.33 -10.84 7.64
CA HIS A 52 6.81 -12.13 8.11
C HIS A 52 5.61 -12.59 7.29
N TRP A 53 4.66 -11.69 7.03
CA TRP A 53 3.48 -12.02 6.23
C TRP A 53 3.86 -12.37 4.79
N CYS A 54 4.75 -11.60 4.15
CA CYS A 54 5.19 -11.88 2.78
C CYS A 54 5.96 -13.20 2.70
N ALA A 55 6.85 -13.49 3.65
CA ALA A 55 7.59 -14.75 3.67
C ALA A 55 6.69 -15.99 3.74
N LEU A 56 5.52 -15.88 4.36
CA LEU A 56 4.57 -16.99 4.48
C LEU A 56 3.59 -17.08 3.31
N ASN A 57 3.14 -15.95 2.77
CA ASN A 57 2.02 -15.90 1.82
C ASN A 57 2.48 -15.55 0.40
N LEU A 58 3.31 -14.52 0.23
CA LEU A 58 3.76 -14.03 -1.06
C LEU A 58 5.28 -13.72 -1.02
N PRO A 59 6.14 -14.76 -1.05
CA PRO A 59 7.59 -14.57 -0.96
C PRO A 59 8.15 -13.68 -2.09
N GLU A 60 7.49 -13.69 -3.25
CA GLU A 60 7.84 -12.83 -4.38
C GLU A 60 7.72 -11.35 -4.03
N VAL A 61 6.67 -10.93 -3.33
CA VAL A 61 6.53 -9.54 -2.84
C VAL A 61 7.69 -9.22 -1.89
N GLY A 62 7.99 -10.12 -0.94
CA GLY A 62 9.10 -9.96 0.00
C GLY A 62 10.46 -9.84 -0.69
N SER A 63 10.68 -10.55 -1.81
CA SER A 63 11.92 -10.48 -2.59
C SER A 63 12.16 -9.13 -3.27
N THR A 64 11.13 -8.29 -3.39
CA THR A 64 11.26 -6.91 -3.91
C THR A 64 11.72 -5.92 -2.86
N PHE A 65 11.68 -6.28 -1.57
CA PHE A 65 12.09 -5.39 -0.50
C PHE A 65 13.59 -5.16 -0.58
N SER A 66 13.97 -3.89 -0.60
CA SER A 66 15.38 -3.51 -0.67
C SER A 66 15.99 -3.36 0.71
N GLY A 67 17.31 -3.31 0.78
CA GLY A 67 17.99 -3.01 2.04
C GLY A 67 17.71 -1.59 2.53
N PRO A 68 18.25 -1.24 3.71
CA PRO A 68 18.23 0.13 4.20
C PRO A 68 18.80 1.12 3.19
N VAL A 69 18.17 2.29 3.08
CA VAL A 69 18.66 3.34 2.19
C VAL A 69 19.98 3.93 2.72
N ALA A 70 20.92 4.19 1.81
CA ALA A 70 22.19 4.82 2.15
C ALA A 70 22.03 6.33 2.44
N GLN A 71 22.89 6.87 3.30
CA GLN A 71 22.85 8.28 3.68
C GLN A 71 22.96 9.23 2.47
N GLU A 72 23.85 8.92 1.53
CA GLU A 72 24.05 9.70 0.30
C GLU A 72 22.78 9.78 -0.56
N THR A 73 21.98 8.69 -0.59
CA THR A 73 20.71 8.67 -1.32
C THR A 73 19.66 9.53 -0.63
N TRP A 74 19.67 9.55 0.71
CA TRP A 74 18.84 10.47 1.49
C TRP A 74 19.22 11.94 1.25
N ASP A 75 20.52 12.24 1.21
CA ASP A 75 20.99 13.60 0.99
C ASP A 75 20.59 14.10 -0.42
N SER A 76 20.71 13.24 -1.45
CA SER A 76 20.24 13.54 -2.81
C SER A 76 18.73 13.79 -2.84
N PHE A 77 17.94 12.89 -2.26
CA PHE A 77 16.48 13.03 -2.18
C PHE A 77 16.09 14.34 -1.50
N GLN A 78 16.71 14.67 -0.38
CA GLN A 78 16.40 15.89 0.36
C GLN A 78 16.70 17.14 -0.49
N GLN A 79 17.83 17.17 -1.17
CA GLN A 79 18.18 18.27 -2.08
C GLN A 79 17.20 18.39 -3.26
N GLU A 80 16.84 17.27 -3.88
CA GLU A 80 15.95 17.25 -5.04
C GLU A 80 14.50 17.62 -4.72
N VAL A 81 14.01 17.22 -3.53
CA VAL A 81 12.59 17.34 -3.17
C VAL A 81 12.27 18.61 -2.39
N LEU A 82 13.14 19.03 -1.47
CA LEU A 82 12.90 20.18 -0.59
C LEU A 82 13.50 21.50 -1.11
N GLY A 83 14.49 21.45 -2.00
CA GLY A 83 15.32 22.63 -2.26
C GLY A 83 16.07 23.11 -1.01
N MET A 84 16.71 24.29 -1.06
CA MET A 84 17.52 24.80 0.07
C MET A 84 16.76 25.71 1.04
N GLU A 85 15.59 26.25 0.68
CA GLU A 85 15.06 27.46 1.36
C GLU A 85 14.17 27.20 2.58
N ASP A 86 13.61 26.00 2.77
CA ASP A 86 12.70 25.71 3.90
C ASP A 86 12.92 24.30 4.51
N ALA A 87 14.19 23.88 4.53
CA ALA A 87 14.59 22.52 4.90
C ALA A 87 14.23 22.17 6.36
N ASP A 88 14.42 23.07 7.33
CA ASP A 88 14.34 22.71 8.75
C ASP A 88 12.94 22.32 9.23
N SER A 89 11.89 22.93 8.67
CA SER A 89 10.49 22.60 9.00
C SER A 89 10.08 21.25 8.39
N MET A 90 10.35 21.06 7.10
CA MET A 90 10.00 19.83 6.35
C MET A 90 10.84 18.61 6.76
N VAL A 91 12.06 18.83 7.24
CA VAL A 91 12.95 17.78 7.77
C VAL A 91 12.27 17.00 8.90
N ARG A 92 11.45 17.63 9.75
CA ARG A 92 10.67 16.92 10.79
C ARG A 92 9.57 16.04 10.21
N THR A 93 8.89 16.50 9.17
CA THR A 93 7.83 15.73 8.49
C THR A 93 8.37 14.53 7.72
N LEU A 94 9.64 14.59 7.29
CA LEU A 94 10.34 13.48 6.65
C LEU A 94 10.90 12.44 7.63
N LEU A 95 11.00 12.74 8.93
CA LEU A 95 11.54 11.81 9.90
C LEU A 95 10.84 10.43 9.90
N PRO A 96 9.49 10.34 9.85
CA PRO A 96 8.80 9.05 9.72
C PRO A 96 9.20 8.28 8.46
N LEU A 97 9.33 8.97 7.33
CA LEU A 97 9.78 8.36 6.07
C LEU A 97 11.23 7.87 6.19
N ARG A 98 12.12 8.66 6.79
CA ARG A 98 13.51 8.29 7.07
C ARG A 98 13.62 7.06 7.96
N LEU A 99 12.77 6.95 8.98
CA LEU A 99 12.72 5.79 9.85
C LEU A 99 12.19 4.55 9.12
N LEU A 100 11.22 4.69 8.21
CA LEU A 100 10.75 3.57 7.39
C LEU A 100 11.84 3.08 6.42
N THR A 101 12.51 3.99 5.72
CA THR A 101 13.55 3.64 4.73
C THR A 101 14.87 3.20 5.35
N ALA A 102 15.05 3.40 6.66
CA ALA A 102 16.15 2.84 7.44
C ALA A 102 16.10 1.30 7.55
N PHE A 103 14.95 0.68 7.27
CA PHE A 103 14.81 -0.77 7.23
C PHE A 103 14.78 -1.28 5.80
N HIS A 104 13.93 -0.69 4.96
CA HIS A 104 13.82 -1.04 3.54
C HIS A 104 13.57 0.19 2.68
N ASP A 105 14.35 0.35 1.61
CA ASP A 105 14.14 1.37 0.58
C ASP A 105 13.01 0.98 -0.38
N GLY A 106 11.79 0.81 0.15
CA GLY A 106 10.61 0.44 -0.65
C GLY A 106 10.75 -0.89 -1.41
N GLN A 107 10.07 -0.98 -2.57
CA GLN A 107 10.11 -2.13 -3.46
C GLN A 107 10.88 -1.81 -4.75
N HIS A 108 11.96 -2.52 -5.02
CA HIS A 108 12.66 -2.45 -6.31
C HIS A 108 12.07 -3.47 -7.27
N MET A 109 11.60 -2.99 -8.43
CA MET A 109 11.06 -3.84 -9.48
C MET A 109 11.77 -3.55 -10.80
N ALA A 110 11.98 -4.59 -11.59
CA ALA A 110 12.64 -4.44 -12.89
C ALA A 110 11.77 -3.63 -13.88
N TYR A 111 10.45 -3.71 -13.72
CA TYR A 111 9.45 -2.88 -14.40
C TYR A 111 9.73 -1.37 -14.29
N ASP A 112 10.41 -0.93 -13.23
CA ASP A 112 10.69 0.49 -12.97
C ASP A 112 11.51 1.12 -14.09
N LEU A 113 12.40 0.33 -14.70
CA LEU A 113 13.26 0.79 -15.79
C LEU A 113 12.43 1.16 -17.02
N LEU A 114 11.35 0.43 -17.28
CA LEU A 114 10.50 0.63 -18.46
C LEU A 114 9.63 1.87 -18.34
N VAL A 115 9.29 2.29 -17.12
CA VAL A 115 8.37 3.41 -16.91
C VAL A 115 9.10 4.66 -16.46
N ALA A 116 10.05 4.53 -15.53
CA ALA A 116 10.72 5.67 -14.92
C ALA A 116 11.75 6.31 -15.85
N VAL A 117 12.48 5.53 -16.65
CA VAL A 117 13.48 6.07 -17.58
C VAL A 117 12.82 6.86 -18.72
N PRO A 118 11.84 6.32 -19.47
CA PRO A 118 11.19 7.10 -20.54
C PRO A 118 10.41 8.31 -20.01
N SER A 119 9.93 8.24 -18.78
CA SER A 119 9.24 9.37 -18.14
C SER A 119 10.19 10.46 -17.64
N GLY A 120 11.50 10.21 -17.62
CA GLY A 120 12.51 11.11 -17.07
C GLY A 120 12.55 11.14 -15.54
N ALA A 121 11.89 10.18 -14.87
CA ALA A 121 11.91 10.06 -13.42
C ALA A 121 13.26 9.53 -12.92
N ILE A 122 13.96 8.70 -13.70
CA ILE A 122 15.32 8.25 -13.40
C ILE A 122 16.19 8.43 -14.65
N GLN A 123 17.46 8.80 -14.46
CA GLN A 123 18.46 8.82 -15.53
C GLN A 123 18.94 7.39 -15.83
N PRO A 124 18.97 6.96 -17.11
CA PRO A 124 19.47 5.64 -17.47
C PRO A 124 20.97 5.53 -17.16
N THR A 125 21.39 4.42 -16.59
CA THR A 125 22.82 4.03 -16.55
C THR A 125 23.06 2.95 -17.60
N GLU A 126 24.32 2.75 -18.01
CA GLU A 126 24.69 1.76 -19.04
C GLU A 126 24.21 0.34 -18.70
N SER A 127 24.21 -0.03 -17.40
CA SER A 127 23.68 -1.31 -16.92
C SER A 127 22.16 -1.42 -17.03
N LEU A 128 21.43 -0.31 -16.96
CA LEU A 128 19.96 -0.30 -17.00
C LEU A 128 19.42 -0.43 -18.42
N ALA A 129 20.15 0.09 -19.41
CA ALA A 129 19.81 -0.06 -20.82
C ALA A 129 19.87 -1.53 -21.25
N ALA A 130 20.94 -2.24 -20.88
CA ALA A 130 21.09 -3.66 -21.20
C ALA A 130 20.03 -4.56 -20.53
N MET A 131 19.66 -4.26 -19.28
CA MET A 131 18.61 -5.01 -18.55
C MET A 131 17.20 -4.82 -19.13
N SER A 132 16.93 -3.68 -19.79
CA SER A 132 15.64 -3.41 -20.43
C SER A 132 15.42 -4.22 -21.70
N GLU A 133 16.49 -4.58 -22.42
CA GLU A 133 16.40 -5.26 -23.72
C GLU A 133 16.25 -6.79 -23.59
N GLU A 134 16.62 -7.37 -22.45
CA GLU A 134 16.60 -8.83 -22.20
C GLU A 134 15.41 -9.30 -21.32
N MET A 135 14.50 -8.40 -20.96
CA MET A 135 13.51 -8.68 -19.93
C MET A 135 12.29 -9.44 -20.48
N ASP A 136 12.00 -10.61 -19.89
CA ASP A 136 10.86 -11.45 -20.24
C ASP A 136 9.52 -10.77 -19.90
N ASP A 137 8.63 -10.67 -20.88
CA ASP A 137 7.26 -10.13 -20.75
C ASP A 137 6.46 -10.82 -19.65
N HIS A 138 6.69 -12.11 -19.40
CA HIS A 138 6.04 -12.83 -18.29
C HIS A 138 6.49 -12.33 -16.93
N VAL A 139 7.78 -12.00 -16.77
CA VAL A 139 8.33 -11.43 -15.53
C VAL A 139 7.76 -10.04 -15.29
N LEU A 140 7.66 -9.23 -16.34
CA LEU A 140 7.09 -7.88 -16.26
C LEU A 140 5.61 -7.91 -15.90
N ASN A 141 4.83 -8.78 -16.54
CA ASN A 141 3.42 -8.95 -16.24
C ASN A 141 3.20 -9.43 -14.81
N ARG A 142 4.05 -10.34 -14.30
CA ARG A 142 3.99 -10.79 -12.90
C ARG A 142 4.23 -9.63 -11.93
N GLN A 143 5.25 -8.79 -12.17
CA GLN A 143 5.61 -7.69 -11.26
C GLN A 143 4.50 -6.65 -11.09
N ARG A 144 3.61 -6.48 -12.09
CA ARG A 144 2.46 -5.56 -11.99
C ARG A 144 1.56 -5.88 -10.81
N SER A 145 1.46 -7.14 -10.38
CA SER A 145 0.59 -7.56 -9.27
C SER A 145 1.31 -7.74 -7.92
N LEU A 146 2.61 -7.40 -7.85
CA LEU A 146 3.43 -7.57 -6.63
C LEU A 146 3.48 -6.32 -5.74
N GLY A 147 2.51 -5.41 -5.86
CA GLY A 147 2.43 -4.22 -5.02
C GLY A 147 2.21 -4.56 -3.55
N LEU A 148 3.12 -4.12 -2.68
CA LEU A 148 3.06 -4.33 -1.22
C LEU A 148 1.81 -3.74 -0.59
N LEU A 149 1.32 -2.63 -1.13
CA LEU A 149 0.14 -1.93 -0.63
C LEU A 149 -1.15 -2.49 -1.24
N GLY A 150 -1.03 -3.59 -1.98
CA GLY A 150 -2.12 -4.36 -2.53
C GLY A 150 -2.88 -3.68 -3.65
N GLY A 151 -3.96 -4.35 -4.04
CA GLY A 151 -4.69 -4.02 -5.24
C GLY A 151 -6.10 -4.58 -5.30
N TYR A 152 -6.77 -4.25 -6.40
CA TYR A 152 -8.06 -4.77 -6.80
C TYR A 152 -8.20 -4.65 -8.32
N SER A 153 -9.11 -5.41 -8.90
CA SER A 153 -9.61 -5.14 -10.25
C SER A 153 -11.12 -4.95 -10.23
N ALA A 154 -11.60 -4.10 -11.13
CA ALA A 154 -13.01 -3.93 -11.44
C ALA A 154 -13.13 -3.41 -12.86
N TYR A 155 -14.00 -4.05 -13.65
CA TYR A 155 -14.19 -3.71 -15.06
C TYR A 155 -12.86 -3.80 -15.85
N ASP A 156 -12.46 -2.72 -16.50
CA ASP A 156 -11.21 -2.55 -17.23
C ASP A 156 -10.05 -2.02 -16.37
N THR A 157 -10.30 -1.77 -15.09
CA THR A 157 -9.29 -1.23 -14.16
C THR A 157 -8.69 -2.35 -13.32
N CYS A 158 -7.36 -2.38 -13.26
CA CYS A 158 -6.61 -3.17 -12.29
C CYS A 158 -5.60 -2.25 -11.61
N VAL A 159 -5.64 -2.21 -10.29
CA VAL A 159 -4.74 -1.41 -9.46
C VAL A 159 -3.93 -2.37 -8.61
N SER A 160 -2.62 -2.16 -8.56
CA SER A 160 -1.72 -2.84 -7.63
C SER A 160 -0.66 -1.82 -7.24
N THR A 161 -0.71 -1.39 -5.99
CA THR A 161 0.04 -0.23 -5.48
C THR A 161 1.26 -0.70 -4.70
N ARG A 162 2.39 -0.04 -4.93
CA ARG A 162 3.65 -0.33 -4.25
C ARG A 162 4.23 0.89 -3.56
N LEU A 163 5.10 0.64 -2.59
CA LEU A 163 5.95 1.67 -2.01
C LEU A 163 7.21 1.82 -2.87
N PHE A 164 7.51 3.03 -3.32
CA PHE A 164 8.68 3.29 -4.15
C PHE A 164 9.97 3.33 -3.32
N PRO A 165 11.12 3.00 -3.92
CA PRO A 165 12.42 3.40 -3.39
C PRO A 165 12.61 4.91 -3.47
N LEU A 166 13.46 5.47 -2.63
CA LEU A 166 13.62 6.90 -2.42
C LEU A 166 14.01 7.64 -3.72
N ARG A 167 14.81 7.02 -4.57
CA ARG A 167 15.15 7.56 -5.92
C ARG A 167 13.91 7.73 -6.80
N LEU A 168 13.00 6.76 -6.78
CA LEU A 168 11.75 6.84 -7.52
C LEU A 168 10.79 7.86 -6.90
N MET A 169 10.77 7.98 -5.57
CA MET A 169 9.98 9.01 -4.89
C MET A 169 10.39 10.42 -5.36
N ALA A 170 11.69 10.74 -5.39
CA ALA A 170 12.19 12.01 -5.89
C ALA A 170 11.88 12.21 -7.38
N GLY A 171 12.20 11.21 -8.20
CA GLY A 171 11.97 11.23 -9.64
C GLY A 171 10.52 11.50 -10.03
N TRP A 172 9.59 10.73 -9.48
CA TRP A 172 8.16 10.90 -9.77
C TRP A 172 7.61 12.20 -9.20
N THR A 173 8.05 12.63 -8.00
CA THR A 173 7.65 13.93 -7.45
C THR A 173 8.02 15.06 -8.40
N LYS A 174 9.24 15.06 -8.95
CA LYS A 174 9.68 16.05 -9.94
C LYS A 174 8.86 15.98 -11.24
N VAL A 175 8.66 14.78 -11.78
CA VAL A 175 7.88 14.59 -13.02
C VAL A 175 6.45 15.08 -12.85
N LEU A 176 5.79 14.76 -11.73
CA LEU A 176 4.40 15.19 -11.50
C LEU A 176 4.29 16.71 -11.32
N ARG A 177 5.19 17.34 -10.54
CA ARG A 177 5.25 18.81 -10.39
C ARG A 177 5.41 19.54 -11.72
N GLN A 178 6.02 18.90 -12.72
CA GLN A 178 6.23 19.49 -14.05
C GLN A 178 5.07 19.25 -15.02
N ARG A 179 4.26 18.22 -14.80
CA ARG A 179 3.28 17.73 -15.81
C ARG A 179 1.83 17.97 -15.44
N ILE A 180 1.52 18.00 -14.15
CA ILE A 180 0.15 18.16 -13.66
C ILE A 180 0.12 19.16 -12.50
N PRO A 181 -1.06 19.72 -12.13
CA PRO A 181 -1.24 20.52 -10.92
C PRO A 181 -1.02 19.66 -9.67
N PHE A 182 0.24 19.39 -9.35
CA PHE A 182 0.66 18.62 -8.19
C PHE A 182 1.12 19.59 -7.10
N GLU A 183 0.54 19.43 -5.90
CA GLU A 183 0.84 20.28 -4.76
C GLU A 183 2.35 20.30 -4.45
N GLU A 184 2.92 21.51 -4.30
CA GLU A 184 4.36 21.68 -4.13
C GLU A 184 4.88 21.03 -2.84
N ASN A 185 4.05 20.99 -1.80
CA ASN A 185 4.33 20.33 -0.53
C ASN A 185 4.10 18.82 -0.56
N HIS A 186 3.69 18.21 -1.67
CA HIS A 186 3.53 16.76 -1.74
C HIS A 186 4.80 16.08 -2.23
N VAL A 187 4.98 14.84 -1.77
CA VAL A 187 6.01 13.90 -2.23
C VAL A 187 5.36 12.57 -2.53
N VAL A 188 5.65 12.00 -3.68
CA VAL A 188 5.15 10.66 -4.06
C VAL A 188 5.88 9.60 -3.23
N LEU A 189 5.13 8.84 -2.43
CA LEU A 189 5.63 7.66 -1.70
C LEU A 189 5.53 6.38 -2.53
N GLY A 190 4.54 6.32 -3.42
CA GLY A 190 4.23 5.11 -4.17
C GLY A 190 3.11 5.33 -5.16
N ALA A 191 2.92 4.38 -6.07
CA ALA A 191 1.84 4.43 -7.04
C ALA A 191 1.40 3.03 -7.48
N SER A 192 0.27 2.97 -8.18
CA SER A 192 -0.12 1.81 -8.97
C SER A 192 0.80 1.59 -10.17
N PHE A 193 0.85 0.38 -10.70
CA PHE A 193 1.74 0.05 -11.84
C PHE A 193 1.46 0.88 -13.11
N ASP A 194 0.22 1.32 -13.30
CA ASP A 194 -0.26 2.18 -14.38
C ASP A 194 -0.24 3.68 -14.02
N LEU A 195 0.22 4.01 -12.81
CA LEU A 195 0.30 5.37 -12.27
C LEU A 195 -1.06 6.10 -12.21
N THR A 196 -2.17 5.38 -12.28
CA THR A 196 -3.50 6.01 -12.14
C THR A 196 -3.81 6.41 -10.70
N LYS A 197 -3.16 5.74 -9.73
CA LYS A 197 -3.27 6.00 -8.29
C LYS A 197 -1.92 6.32 -7.70
N HIS A 198 -1.83 7.42 -6.96
CA HIS A 198 -0.64 7.84 -6.24
C HIS A 198 -0.90 7.90 -4.73
N ILE A 199 0.13 7.57 -3.96
CA ILE A 199 0.18 7.74 -2.52
C ILE A 199 1.25 8.78 -2.25
N ASN A 200 0.87 9.85 -1.58
CA ASN A 200 1.71 11.01 -1.35
C ASN A 200 1.85 11.28 0.14
N LEU A 201 2.96 11.91 0.51
CA LEU A 201 3.18 12.54 1.80
C LEU A 201 3.01 14.05 1.64
N ASP A 202 2.11 14.65 2.41
CA ASP A 202 2.06 16.09 2.58
C ASP A 202 3.14 16.53 3.57
N LEU A 203 4.10 17.33 3.12
CA LEU A 203 5.24 17.79 3.92
C LEU A 203 4.87 18.85 4.96
N LEU A 204 3.74 19.53 4.82
CA LEU A 204 3.25 20.50 5.80
C LEU A 204 2.54 19.79 6.95
N SER A 205 1.67 18.83 6.62
CA SER A 205 0.84 18.16 7.63
C SER A 205 1.45 16.85 8.13
N GLY A 206 2.23 16.16 7.31
CA GLY A 206 2.66 14.77 7.54
C GLY A 206 1.60 13.72 7.21
N ASP A 207 0.45 14.15 6.65
CA ASP A 207 -0.62 13.23 6.26
C ASP A 207 -0.22 12.42 5.03
N VAL A 208 -0.70 11.18 4.99
CA VAL A 208 -0.71 10.38 3.76
C VAL A 208 -1.93 10.77 2.95
N VAL A 209 -1.73 11.07 1.69
CA VAL A 209 -2.75 11.58 0.78
C VAL A 209 -2.79 10.73 -0.48
N ILE A 210 -3.97 10.21 -0.82
CA ILE A 210 -4.21 9.41 -2.02
C ILE A 210 -4.78 10.32 -3.10
N THR A 211 -4.19 10.29 -4.29
CA THR A 211 -4.65 11.05 -5.47
C THR A 211 -4.81 10.14 -6.67
N GLY A 212 -5.65 10.55 -7.62
CA GLY A 212 -5.79 9.91 -8.93
C GLY A 212 -5.49 10.90 -10.06
N LEU A 213 -5.21 10.39 -11.27
CA LEU A 213 -4.99 11.27 -12.44
C LEU A 213 -6.26 12.02 -12.88
N VAL A 214 -7.44 11.45 -12.61
CA VAL A 214 -8.74 11.99 -13.05
C VAL A 214 -9.42 12.78 -11.94
N PHE A 215 -9.02 12.59 -10.68
CA PHE A 215 -9.72 13.12 -9.53
C PHE A 215 -8.92 14.23 -8.85
N GLU A 216 -9.48 15.45 -8.88
CA GLU A 216 -8.80 16.66 -8.42
C GLU A 216 -8.70 16.77 -6.89
N THR A 217 -9.56 16.08 -6.13
CA THR A 217 -9.59 16.23 -4.66
C THR A 217 -8.75 15.15 -3.98
N PRO A 218 -7.63 15.51 -3.33
CA PRO A 218 -6.83 14.55 -2.60
C PRO A 218 -7.58 13.97 -1.39
N VAL A 219 -7.48 12.66 -1.16
CA VAL A 219 -8.14 11.99 -0.04
C VAL A 219 -7.13 11.60 1.02
N LYS A 220 -7.40 11.94 2.29
CA LYS A 220 -6.54 11.51 3.40
C LYS A 220 -6.60 9.99 3.56
N GLY A 221 -5.43 9.36 3.67
CA GLY A 221 -5.28 7.91 3.85
C GLY A 221 -5.68 7.43 5.25
N HIS A 222 -6.01 8.33 6.16
CA HIS A 222 -6.40 8.02 7.54
C HIS A 222 -7.65 8.79 7.96
N PRO A 223 -8.41 8.28 8.95
CA PRO A 223 -9.54 9.01 9.51
C PRO A 223 -9.08 10.27 10.25
N SER A 224 -9.94 11.29 10.29
CA SER A 224 -9.67 12.57 10.96
C SER A 224 -9.40 12.41 12.47
N SER A 225 -10.00 11.41 13.11
CA SER A 225 -9.86 11.12 14.54
C SER A 225 -8.46 10.68 14.97
N TRP A 226 -7.59 10.32 14.03
CA TRP A 226 -6.20 9.95 14.34
C TRP A 226 -5.36 11.13 14.83
N ARG A 227 -5.80 12.39 14.63
CA ARG A 227 -5.04 13.56 15.07
C ARG A 227 -5.40 14.03 16.49
N ASP A 228 -6.43 13.47 17.11
CA ASP A 228 -6.98 13.99 18.37
C ASP A 228 -6.08 13.71 19.60
N ASP A 229 -5.09 12.82 19.50
CA ASP A 229 -4.23 12.42 20.61
C ASP A 229 -2.86 13.12 20.69
N GLY A 230 -2.49 13.91 19.67
CA GLY A 230 -1.21 14.65 19.60
C GLY A 230 0.06 13.78 19.59
N GLN A 231 -0.07 12.45 19.57
CA GLN A 231 1.05 11.50 19.56
C GLN A 231 1.14 10.69 18.26
N THR A 232 0.03 10.63 17.52
CA THR A 232 -0.06 9.89 16.27
C THR A 232 0.80 10.52 15.18
N VAL A 233 1.70 9.71 14.60
CA VAL A 233 2.44 10.05 13.40
C VAL A 233 1.69 9.44 12.20
N PRO A 234 1.06 10.26 11.32
CA PRO A 234 0.11 9.75 10.33
C PRO A 234 0.70 8.70 9.39
N LEU A 235 1.91 8.92 8.86
CA LEU A 235 2.57 7.97 7.95
C LEU A 235 2.79 6.58 8.58
N LEU A 236 3.37 6.52 9.78
CA LEU A 236 3.61 5.23 10.47
C LEU A 236 2.29 4.57 10.86
N SER A 237 1.30 5.35 11.29
CA SER A 237 0.00 4.83 11.71
C SER A 237 -0.77 4.26 10.52
N TRP A 238 -0.69 4.91 9.36
CA TRP A 238 -1.34 4.47 8.14
C TRP A 238 -0.77 3.13 7.66
N LEU A 239 0.55 3.03 7.55
CA LEU A 239 1.19 1.79 7.12
C LEU A 239 1.10 0.70 8.20
N GLY A 240 1.12 1.07 9.48
CA GLY A 240 0.97 0.13 10.59
C GLY A 240 -0.43 -0.45 10.73
N GLU A 241 -1.47 0.34 10.48
CA GLU A 241 -2.84 -0.17 10.40
C GLU A 241 -3.00 -1.10 9.20
N PHE A 242 -2.38 -0.79 8.05
CA PHE A 242 -2.33 -1.71 6.90
C PHE A 242 -1.68 -3.05 7.28
N ALA A 243 -0.47 -3.02 7.84
CA ALA A 243 0.26 -4.22 8.27
C ALA A 243 -0.53 -5.04 9.32
N LYS A 244 -1.22 -4.35 10.25
CA LYS A 244 -2.09 -4.98 11.24
C LYS A 244 -3.28 -5.69 10.58
N ARG A 245 -3.97 -5.05 9.62
CA ARG A 245 -5.10 -5.67 8.91
C ARG A 245 -4.67 -6.85 8.05
N LEU A 246 -3.50 -6.74 7.42
CA LEU A 246 -2.90 -7.82 6.64
C LEU A 246 -2.59 -9.04 7.52
N THR A 247 -1.93 -8.83 8.66
CA THR A 247 -1.61 -9.90 9.62
C THR A 247 -2.83 -10.46 10.34
N ALA A 248 -3.89 -9.67 10.52
CA ALA A 248 -5.17 -10.14 11.04
C ALA A 248 -5.99 -10.95 10.01
N GLY A 249 -5.56 -11.01 8.75
CA GLY A 249 -6.28 -11.70 7.67
C GLY A 249 -7.45 -10.92 7.09
N GLU A 250 -7.63 -9.64 7.45
CA GLU A 250 -8.62 -8.77 6.78
C GLU A 250 -8.25 -8.57 5.32
N PHE A 251 -6.95 -8.41 5.03
CA PHE A 251 -6.41 -8.51 3.67
C PHE A 251 -5.64 -9.82 3.53
N GLY A 252 -5.52 -10.30 2.30
CA GLY A 252 -4.87 -11.57 2.01
C GLY A 252 -4.31 -11.61 0.60
N GLU A 253 -3.76 -12.75 0.22
CA GLU A 253 -3.43 -13.00 -1.17
C GLU A 253 -4.67 -13.47 -1.95
N ALA A 254 -4.79 -13.01 -3.19
CA ALA A 254 -5.78 -13.50 -4.15
C ALA A 254 -5.35 -13.12 -5.57
N GLU A 255 -5.94 -13.77 -6.57
CA GLU A 255 -5.90 -13.27 -7.95
C GLU A 255 -6.55 -11.88 -7.99
N LEU A 256 -5.78 -10.86 -8.37
CA LEU A 256 -6.31 -9.50 -8.46
C LEU A 256 -7.29 -9.38 -9.62
N VAL A 257 -7.02 -10.08 -10.72
CA VAL A 257 -7.93 -10.26 -11.86
C VAL A 257 -8.52 -11.67 -11.77
N PRO A 258 -9.85 -11.83 -11.77
CA PRO A 258 -10.48 -13.15 -11.67
C PRO A 258 -10.05 -14.09 -12.80
N LEU A 259 -9.72 -15.34 -12.45
CA LEU A 259 -9.31 -16.39 -13.39
C LEU A 259 -7.96 -16.14 -14.06
N SER A 260 -7.13 -15.28 -13.47
CA SER A 260 -5.79 -14.92 -13.94
C SER A 260 -4.76 -15.18 -12.82
N PRO A 261 -4.28 -16.43 -12.66
CA PRO A 261 -3.33 -16.82 -11.60
C PRO A 261 -2.05 -15.98 -11.56
N GLU A 262 -1.59 -15.50 -12.71
CA GLU A 262 -0.43 -14.61 -12.87
C GLU A 262 -0.59 -13.28 -12.13
N THR A 263 -1.84 -12.87 -11.86
CA THR A 263 -2.17 -11.63 -11.15
C THR A 263 -2.30 -11.82 -9.64
N ARG A 264 -1.91 -12.98 -9.10
CA ARG A 264 -1.95 -13.24 -7.65
C ARG A 264 -1.14 -12.19 -6.89
N GLY A 265 -1.80 -11.42 -6.03
CA GLY A 265 -1.19 -10.34 -5.27
C GLY A 265 -1.91 -10.12 -3.95
N ILE A 266 -1.57 -9.04 -3.25
CA ILE A 266 -2.28 -8.66 -2.03
C ILE A 266 -3.60 -8.00 -2.43
N THR A 267 -4.74 -8.60 -2.08
CA THR A 267 -6.05 -8.01 -2.36
C THR A 267 -6.48 -7.05 -1.26
N LEU A 268 -6.93 -5.86 -1.67
CA LEU A 268 -7.54 -4.87 -0.79
C LEU A 268 -9.04 -5.08 -0.59
N LEU A 269 -9.62 -6.11 -1.19
CA LEU A 269 -10.99 -6.54 -0.90
C LEU A 269 -11.01 -7.32 0.41
N PRO A 270 -11.71 -6.81 1.46
CA PRO A 270 -11.70 -7.45 2.76
C PRO A 270 -12.16 -8.92 2.72
N GLN A 271 -11.34 -9.79 3.30
CA GLN A 271 -11.63 -11.20 3.44
C GLN A 271 -12.44 -11.48 4.70
N ILE A 272 -12.28 -10.70 5.76
CA ILE A 272 -13.04 -10.82 7.00
C ILE A 272 -13.29 -9.43 7.60
N GLY A 273 -13.93 -9.38 8.76
CA GLY A 273 -14.10 -8.15 9.53
C GLY A 273 -15.32 -7.31 9.11
N PRO A 274 -15.44 -6.08 9.63
CA PRO A 274 -16.66 -5.28 9.54
C PRO A 274 -16.99 -4.79 8.13
N ARG A 275 -16.05 -4.89 7.19
CA ARG A 275 -16.20 -4.50 5.78
C ARG A 275 -16.48 -5.70 4.87
N SER A 276 -16.72 -6.88 5.46
CA SER A 276 -17.19 -8.07 4.77
C SER A 276 -18.50 -8.54 5.37
N ALA A 277 -19.42 -9.01 4.51
CA ALA A 277 -20.68 -9.60 4.91
C ALA A 277 -20.77 -11.01 4.34
N THR A 278 -21.37 -11.94 5.09
CA THR A 278 -21.61 -13.31 4.63
C THR A 278 -23.06 -13.69 4.94
N ALA A 279 -23.73 -14.32 3.99
CA ALA A 279 -25.06 -14.88 4.16
C ALA A 279 -25.14 -16.25 3.52
N VAL A 280 -25.92 -17.15 4.12
CA VAL A 280 -26.15 -18.50 3.59
C VAL A 280 -27.64 -18.72 3.39
N THR A 281 -28.02 -19.09 2.17
CA THR A 281 -29.40 -19.40 1.81
C THR A 281 -29.42 -20.69 1.02
N ARG A 282 -30.20 -21.69 1.48
CA ARG A 282 -30.35 -23.00 0.81
C ARG A 282 -29.01 -23.69 0.48
N GLY A 283 -28.03 -23.59 1.38
CA GLY A 283 -26.70 -24.17 1.19
C GLY A 283 -25.79 -23.40 0.23
N ILE A 284 -26.19 -22.21 -0.25
CA ILE A 284 -25.33 -21.31 -1.03
C ILE A 284 -24.82 -20.22 -0.10
N GLU A 285 -23.50 -20.09 0.02
CA GLU A 285 -22.84 -18.98 0.71
C GLU A 285 -22.59 -17.85 -0.28
N VAL A 286 -22.99 -16.64 0.11
CA VAL A 286 -22.64 -15.39 -0.56
C VAL A 286 -21.82 -14.56 0.39
N LYS A 287 -20.60 -14.23 -0.04
CA LYS A 287 -19.70 -13.34 0.69
C LYS A 287 -19.46 -12.07 -0.12
N ALA A 288 -19.73 -10.95 0.50
CA ALA A 288 -19.58 -9.62 -0.09
C ALA A 288 -18.53 -8.81 0.66
N SER A 289 -17.81 -7.96 -0.05
CA SER A 289 -16.86 -7.00 0.51
C SER A 289 -16.70 -5.83 -0.45
N ALA A 290 -16.36 -4.66 0.07
CA ALA A 290 -16.20 -3.46 -0.75
C ALA A 290 -14.98 -2.62 -0.35
N VAL A 291 -14.44 -1.89 -1.33
CA VAL A 291 -13.33 -0.96 -1.19
C VAL A 291 -13.66 0.32 -1.95
N HIS A 292 -13.22 1.45 -1.42
CA HIS A 292 -13.35 2.73 -2.12
C HIS A 292 -12.13 2.93 -3.04
N ALA A 293 -12.37 3.01 -4.34
CA ALA A 293 -11.38 3.35 -5.35
C ALA A 293 -11.25 4.87 -5.45
N HIS A 294 -10.45 5.46 -4.55
CA HIS A 294 -10.30 6.91 -4.43
C HIS A 294 -9.84 7.60 -5.70
N GLU A 295 -9.05 6.92 -6.52
CA GLU A 295 -8.54 7.43 -7.80
C GLU A 295 -9.63 7.64 -8.87
N GLN A 296 -10.80 7.03 -8.68
CA GLN A 296 -11.93 7.09 -9.62
C GLN A 296 -13.27 7.50 -8.95
N ASP A 297 -13.26 7.80 -7.64
CA ASP A 297 -14.44 8.18 -6.84
C ASP A 297 -15.63 7.20 -6.94
N PHE A 298 -15.35 5.89 -6.91
CA PHE A 298 -16.40 4.87 -6.83
C PHE A 298 -16.07 3.70 -5.91
N VAL A 299 -17.11 2.95 -5.55
CA VAL A 299 -16.99 1.76 -4.70
C VAL A 299 -16.87 0.52 -5.57
N ILE A 300 -15.75 -0.18 -5.43
CA ILE A 300 -15.56 -1.52 -5.97
C ILE A 300 -16.08 -2.52 -4.95
N TYR A 301 -16.78 -3.53 -5.42
CA TYR A 301 -17.25 -4.62 -4.58
C TYR A 301 -16.91 -5.97 -5.19
N SER A 302 -16.75 -6.96 -4.32
CA SER A 302 -16.55 -8.36 -4.67
C SER A 302 -17.68 -9.18 -4.09
N ILE A 303 -18.30 -10.00 -4.94
CA ILE A 303 -19.30 -10.99 -4.56
C ILE A 303 -18.74 -12.37 -4.88
N ARG A 304 -18.64 -13.20 -3.86
CA ARG A 304 -18.16 -14.57 -3.97
C ARG A 304 -19.31 -15.48 -3.62
N ILE A 305 -19.71 -16.32 -4.57
CA ILE A 305 -20.84 -17.23 -4.44
C ILE A 305 -20.28 -18.64 -4.53
N ARG A 306 -20.62 -19.49 -3.55
CA ARG A 306 -20.24 -20.90 -3.59
C ARG A 306 -21.33 -21.78 -3.00
N LEU A 307 -21.42 -23.00 -3.52
CA LEU A 307 -22.19 -24.05 -2.89
C LEU A 307 -21.39 -24.61 -1.71
N LEU A 308 -22.02 -24.68 -0.54
CA LEU A 308 -21.41 -25.25 0.66
C LEU A 308 -21.24 -26.78 0.49
N ARG A 309 -20.14 -27.27 1.03
CA ARG A 309 -19.77 -28.68 1.10
C ARG A 309 -20.38 -29.33 2.35
N PRO A 310 -20.52 -30.68 2.38
CA PRO A 310 -20.90 -31.38 3.59
C PRO A 310 -20.02 -30.95 4.77
N HIS A 311 -20.62 -30.87 5.95
CA HIS A 311 -20.00 -30.45 7.22
C HIS A 311 -19.72 -28.95 7.38
N GLU A 312 -20.01 -28.11 6.37
CA GLU A 312 -19.94 -26.65 6.53
C GLU A 312 -21.21 -26.09 7.21
N PRO A 313 -21.10 -25.06 8.07
CA PRO A 313 -22.26 -24.41 8.66
C PRO A 313 -23.23 -23.86 7.60
N GLY A 314 -24.51 -24.20 7.73
CA GLY A 314 -25.54 -23.80 6.75
C GLY A 314 -25.62 -24.69 5.50
N TYR A 315 -24.80 -25.74 5.42
CA TYR A 315 -24.94 -26.78 4.40
C TYR A 315 -26.35 -27.40 4.43
N GLN A 316 -26.87 -27.67 3.24
CA GLN A 316 -28.07 -28.46 3.04
C GLN A 316 -27.78 -29.50 1.96
N SER A 317 -28.23 -30.74 2.16
CA SER A 317 -28.14 -31.79 1.14
C SER A 317 -28.94 -31.44 -0.13
N PRO A 318 -28.64 -32.05 -1.29
CA PRO A 318 -29.37 -31.76 -2.54
C PRO A 318 -30.89 -31.90 -2.39
N SER A 319 -31.34 -32.93 -1.66
CA SER A 319 -32.76 -33.16 -1.38
C SER A 319 -33.39 -32.08 -0.50
N GLN A 320 -32.65 -31.52 0.45
CA GLN A 320 -33.14 -30.44 1.33
C GLN A 320 -33.25 -29.10 0.60
N ARG A 321 -32.27 -28.76 -0.24
CA ARG A 321 -32.26 -27.48 -0.98
C ARG A 321 -33.06 -27.50 -2.29
N GLY A 322 -33.31 -28.68 -2.83
CA GLY A 322 -34.09 -28.92 -4.05
C GLY A 322 -33.32 -28.85 -5.37
N PHE A 323 -31.98 -28.86 -5.32
CA PHE A 323 -31.11 -28.82 -6.50
C PHE A 323 -29.74 -29.43 -6.20
N GLU A 324 -29.08 -30.00 -7.20
CA GLU A 324 -27.70 -30.50 -7.08
C GLU A 324 -26.68 -29.37 -7.29
N THR A 325 -26.87 -28.60 -8.35
CA THR A 325 -26.04 -27.44 -8.73
C THR A 325 -26.91 -26.20 -8.90
N ALA A 326 -26.29 -25.02 -8.93
CA ALA A 326 -26.97 -23.76 -9.14
C ALA A 326 -26.14 -22.88 -10.08
N GLN A 327 -26.82 -22.10 -10.92
CA GLN A 327 -26.23 -21.08 -11.76
C GLN A 327 -26.93 -19.76 -11.47
N LEU A 328 -26.16 -18.68 -11.34
CA LEU A 328 -26.73 -17.33 -11.23
C LEU A 328 -27.43 -17.00 -12.56
N GLN A 329 -28.68 -16.55 -12.49
CA GLN A 329 -29.44 -16.15 -13.68
C GLN A 329 -29.76 -14.65 -13.69
N SER A 330 -29.94 -14.06 -12.52
CA SER A 330 -30.27 -12.65 -12.38
C SER A 330 -29.71 -12.08 -11.09
N ARG A 331 -29.58 -10.75 -11.09
CA ARG A 331 -29.21 -9.95 -9.94
C ARG A 331 -30.26 -8.87 -9.68
N HIS A 332 -30.50 -8.60 -8.41
CA HIS A 332 -31.34 -7.50 -7.95
C HIS A 332 -30.61 -6.74 -6.84
N TRP A 333 -30.06 -5.58 -7.18
CA TRP A 333 -29.39 -4.70 -6.25
C TRP A 333 -30.35 -3.67 -5.68
N VAL A 334 -30.29 -3.45 -4.37
CA VAL A 334 -30.93 -2.33 -3.69
C VAL A 334 -29.82 -1.50 -3.04
N ILE A 335 -29.58 -0.30 -3.57
CA ILE A 335 -28.48 0.58 -3.19
C ILE A 335 -29.04 1.79 -2.46
N LYS A 336 -28.57 2.03 -1.22
CA LYS A 336 -29.01 3.17 -0.41
C LYS A 336 -27.82 4.06 -0.06
N LYS A 337 -27.81 5.28 -0.59
CA LYS A 337 -26.89 6.34 -0.17
C LYS A 337 -27.53 7.12 0.99
N SER A 338 -26.72 7.54 1.98
CA SER A 338 -27.22 8.34 3.09
C SER A 338 -27.89 9.62 2.57
N GLY A 339 -29.06 9.96 3.10
CA GLY A 339 -29.84 11.12 2.66
C GLY A 339 -30.60 10.95 1.34
N HIS A 340 -30.52 9.80 0.67
CA HIS A 340 -31.22 9.52 -0.58
C HIS A 340 -32.14 8.29 -0.48
N PRO A 341 -33.23 8.24 -1.27
CA PRO A 341 -34.07 7.04 -1.36
C PRO A 341 -33.29 5.86 -1.95
N PRO A 342 -33.63 4.60 -1.59
CA PRO A 342 -33.02 3.43 -2.20
C PRO A 342 -33.27 3.37 -3.71
N GLN A 343 -32.24 3.01 -4.46
CA GLN A 343 -32.31 2.72 -5.88
C GLN A 343 -32.32 1.22 -6.09
N SER A 344 -33.08 0.75 -7.08
CA SER A 344 -33.21 -0.66 -7.44
C SER A 344 -32.64 -0.88 -8.83
N VAL A 345 -31.72 -1.84 -8.96
CA VAL A 345 -31.14 -2.25 -10.25
C VAL A 345 -31.37 -3.74 -10.45
N PHE A 346 -32.09 -4.07 -11.52
CA PHE A 346 -32.34 -5.45 -11.93
C PHE A 346 -31.62 -5.73 -13.24
N GLY A 347 -31.06 -6.93 -13.40
CA GLY A 347 -30.45 -7.35 -14.65
C GLY A 347 -30.13 -8.83 -14.69
N GLU A 348 -29.90 -9.35 -15.89
CA GLU A 348 -29.36 -10.70 -16.11
C GLU A 348 -27.93 -10.78 -15.60
N GLY A 349 -27.56 -11.91 -15.00
CA GLY A 349 -26.19 -12.13 -14.55
C GLY A 349 -26.00 -13.52 -13.97
#